data_AF-A0A846IF21-F1
#
_entry.id   AF-A0A846IF21-F1
#
_cell.length_a   1.000
_cell.length_b   1.000
_cell.length_c   1.000
_cell.angle_alpha   90.00
_cell.angle_beta   90.00
_cell.angle_gamma   90.00
#
_symmetry.space_group_name_H-M   'P 1'
#
loop_
_entity.id
_entity.type
_entity.pdbx_description
1 polymer ?
#
loop_
_entity_poly.entity_id
_entity_poly.type
_entity_poly.pdbx_seq_one_letter_code
_entity_poly.pdbx_strand_id
1 'polypeptide(L)'
;LKKRLGHYDMHKMGSEGYEHEIEAAIKDKPALHRYPGRIANYLYLASKHIIDNYQGNGANIWSNTDSAKEIIGRLCAFKGISSKKAALGTMLLVRDKGVYVKDAHIIDIAYDIHVRRVFLRIGLVKSDTLEQVTEVAKLIYPDFPG
;
A
#
# COMPACT_ATOMS: atom_id res chain seq x y z
N LEU A 1 -8.23 4.68 -15.16
CA LEU A 1 -8.82 3.34 -15.42
C LEU A 1 -10.34 3.39 -15.60
N LYS A 2 -11.14 3.90 -14.64
CA LYS A 2 -12.61 4.03 -14.77
C LYS A 2 -13.08 4.57 -16.11
N LYS A 3 -12.48 5.67 -16.58
CA LYS A 3 -12.81 6.27 -17.89
C LYS A 3 -12.52 5.36 -19.08
N ARG A 4 -11.51 4.49 -19.02
CA ARG A 4 -11.10 3.60 -20.12
C ARG A 4 -11.89 2.30 -20.16
N LEU A 5 -12.24 1.77 -18.99
CA LEU A 5 -13.09 0.58 -18.88
C LEU A 5 -14.58 0.92 -18.99
N GLY A 6 -14.97 2.19 -18.81
CA GLY A 6 -16.38 2.60 -18.70
C GLY A 6 -17.02 2.27 -17.36
N HIS A 7 -16.33 1.55 -16.47
CA HIS A 7 -16.78 1.24 -15.11
C HIS A 7 -15.59 1.11 -14.14
N TYR A 8 -15.89 0.90 -12.86
CA TYR A 8 -14.89 0.58 -11.83
C TYR A 8 -15.50 -0.40 -10.83
N ASP A 9 -15.90 -1.55 -11.36
CA ASP A 9 -16.64 -2.60 -10.66
C ASP A 9 -15.68 -3.73 -10.35
N MET A 10 -15.52 -4.04 -9.05
CA MET A 10 -14.56 -5.04 -8.59
C MET A 10 -14.89 -6.44 -9.13
N HIS A 11 -16.17 -6.82 -9.12
CA HIS A 11 -16.62 -8.15 -9.55
C HIS A 11 -16.36 -8.36 -11.05
N LYS A 12 -16.63 -7.34 -11.87
CA LYS A 12 -16.25 -7.38 -13.29
C LYS A 12 -14.73 -7.45 -13.46
N MET A 13 -13.99 -6.62 -12.74
CA MET A 13 -12.53 -6.60 -12.86
C MET A 13 -11.86 -7.91 -12.42
N GLY A 14 -12.49 -8.67 -11.52
CA GLY A 14 -12.00 -9.98 -11.05
C GLY A 14 -12.58 -11.19 -11.79
N SER A 15 -13.47 -11.00 -12.77
CA SER A 15 -14.06 -12.12 -13.50
C SER A 15 -13.03 -12.79 -14.41
N GLU A 16 -13.21 -14.08 -14.66
CA GLU A 16 -12.30 -14.86 -15.51
C GLU A 16 -12.11 -14.22 -16.89
N GLY A 17 -10.86 -14.13 -17.34
CA GLY A 17 -10.48 -13.53 -18.63
C GLY A 17 -10.44 -12.00 -18.67
N TYR A 18 -10.91 -11.29 -17.63
CA TYR A 18 -11.01 -9.82 -17.65
C TYR A 18 -9.65 -9.09 -17.61
N GLU A 19 -8.56 -9.80 -17.28
CA GLU A 19 -7.19 -9.27 -17.29
C GLU A 19 -6.81 -8.63 -18.64
N HIS A 20 -7.25 -9.21 -19.76
CA HIS A 20 -6.98 -8.68 -21.10
C HIS A 20 -7.64 -7.32 -21.35
N GLU A 21 -8.86 -7.09 -20.82
CA GLU A 21 -9.52 -5.80 -20.92
C GLU A 21 -8.80 -4.74 -20.09
N ILE A 22 -8.34 -5.10 -18.88
CA ILE A 22 -7.53 -4.21 -18.04
C ILE A 22 -6.22 -3.87 -18.75
N GLU A 23 -5.54 -4.86 -19.34
CA GLU A 23 -4.27 -4.63 -20.06
C GLU A 23 -4.48 -3.73 -21.27
N ALA A 24 -5.49 -4.00 -22.10
CA ALA A 24 -5.82 -3.16 -23.25
C ALA A 24 -6.08 -1.71 -22.81
N ALA A 25 -6.87 -1.52 -21.75
CA ALA A 25 -7.14 -0.21 -21.18
C ALA A 25 -5.86 0.49 -20.66
N ILE A 26 -4.91 -0.22 -20.05
CA ILE A 26 -3.66 0.40 -19.57
C ILE A 26 -2.71 0.71 -20.73
N LYS A 27 -2.68 -0.14 -21.76
CA LYS A 27 -1.79 -0.05 -22.92
C LYS A 27 -2.23 1.01 -23.94
N ASP A 28 -3.52 1.32 -23.98
CA ASP A 28 -4.09 2.34 -24.87
C ASP A 28 -3.34 3.68 -24.76
N LYS A 29 -3.12 4.37 -25.88
CA LYS A 29 -2.22 5.52 -25.94
C LYS A 29 -2.94 6.82 -25.52
N PRO A 30 -2.30 7.66 -24.68
CA PRO A 30 -1.01 7.46 -24.02
C PRO A 30 -1.09 6.41 -22.92
N ALA A 31 -0.16 5.44 -22.87
CA ALA A 31 -0.22 4.35 -21.91
C ALA A 31 -0.27 4.87 -20.46
N LEU A 32 -1.13 4.29 -19.62
CA LEU A 32 -1.25 4.70 -18.21
C LEU A 32 -0.05 4.27 -17.37
N HIS A 33 0.73 3.29 -17.84
CA HIS A 33 1.90 2.80 -17.13
C HIS A 33 2.96 2.27 -18.10
N ARG A 34 4.23 2.38 -17.70
CA ARG A 34 5.38 1.89 -18.47
C ARG A 34 5.45 0.37 -18.62
N TYR A 35 4.76 -0.37 -17.74
CA TYR A 35 4.61 -1.84 -17.76
C TYR A 35 3.13 -2.22 -17.76
N PRO A 36 2.44 -2.19 -18.91
CA PRO A 36 0.99 -2.42 -18.97
C PRO A 36 0.57 -3.79 -18.47
N GLY A 37 1.11 -4.87 -19.06
CA GLY A 37 0.75 -6.24 -18.68
C GLY A 37 1.01 -6.57 -17.22
N ARG A 38 2.14 -6.12 -16.64
CA ARG A 38 2.43 -6.35 -15.22
C ARG A 38 1.41 -5.68 -14.30
N ILE A 39 1.01 -4.44 -14.59
CA ILE A 39 0.03 -3.73 -13.76
C ILE A 39 -1.38 -4.27 -13.98
N ALA A 40 -1.70 -4.70 -15.21
CA ALA A 40 -2.96 -5.38 -15.49
C ALA A 40 -3.09 -6.67 -14.64
N ASN A 41 -2.04 -7.49 -14.63
CA ASN A 41 -1.98 -8.68 -13.79
C ASN A 41 -2.17 -8.36 -12.29
N TYR A 42 -1.48 -7.34 -11.78
CA TYR A 42 -1.62 -6.95 -10.38
C TYR A 42 -3.03 -6.47 -10.04
N LEU A 43 -3.67 -5.69 -10.92
CA LEU A 43 -5.03 -5.19 -10.71
C LEU A 43 -6.09 -6.30 -10.81
N TYR A 44 -5.95 -7.21 -11.78
CA TYR A 44 -6.81 -8.39 -11.90
C TYR A 44 -6.73 -9.27 -10.64
N LEU A 45 -5.50 -9.64 -10.24
CA LEU A 45 -5.29 -10.47 -9.05
C LEU A 45 -5.72 -9.77 -7.76
N ALA A 46 -5.51 -8.45 -7.64
CA ALA A 46 -6.00 -7.67 -6.51
C ALA A 46 -7.54 -7.68 -6.45
N SER A 47 -8.21 -7.54 -7.60
CA SER A 47 -9.68 -7.58 -7.68
C SER A 47 -10.22 -8.94 -7.24
N LYS A 48 -9.63 -10.04 -7.73
CA LYS A 48 -9.96 -11.40 -7.26
C LYS A 48 -9.74 -11.57 -5.77
N HIS A 49 -8.58 -11.17 -5.28
CA HIS A 49 -8.25 -11.30 -3.86
C HIS A 49 -9.25 -10.52 -2.97
N ILE A 50 -9.69 -9.33 -3.39
CA ILE A 50 -10.70 -8.53 -2.69
C ILE A 50 -12.08 -9.21 -2.71
N ILE A 51 -12.49 -9.78 -3.84
CA ILE A 51 -13.75 -10.53 -3.93
C ILE A 51 -13.71 -11.74 -2.98
N ASP A 52 -12.68 -12.57 -3.11
CA ASP A 52 -12.60 -13.87 -2.46
C ASP A 52 -12.41 -13.75 -0.93
N ASN A 53 -11.63 -12.76 -0.47
CA ASN A 53 -11.22 -12.67 0.93
C ASN A 53 -11.86 -11.50 1.69
N TYR A 54 -12.42 -10.52 0.97
CA TYR A 54 -12.90 -9.27 1.55
C TYR A 54 -14.30 -8.88 1.06
N GLN A 55 -15.08 -9.84 0.54
CA GLN A 55 -16.48 -9.66 0.10
C GLN A 55 -16.64 -8.56 -0.97
N GLY A 56 -15.63 -8.38 -1.82
CA GLY A 56 -15.64 -7.35 -2.86
C GLY A 56 -15.43 -5.92 -2.33
N ASN A 57 -15.20 -5.74 -1.02
CA ASN A 57 -15.02 -4.43 -0.40
C ASN A 57 -13.63 -4.27 0.20
N GLY A 58 -12.80 -3.41 -0.41
CA GLY A 58 -11.44 -3.14 0.07
C GLY A 58 -11.37 -2.61 1.51
N ALA A 59 -12.42 -1.94 2.01
CA ALA A 59 -12.44 -1.46 3.40
C ALA A 59 -12.37 -2.60 4.42
N ASN A 60 -12.81 -3.81 4.07
CA ASN A 60 -12.76 -4.98 4.94
C ASN A 60 -11.32 -5.45 5.23
N ILE A 61 -10.32 -4.94 4.49
CA ILE A 61 -8.90 -5.17 4.78
C ILE A 61 -8.54 -4.62 6.16
N TRP A 62 -9.11 -3.49 6.59
CA TRP A 62 -8.79 -2.84 7.87
C TRP A 62 -9.99 -2.64 8.80
N SER A 63 -11.24 -2.71 8.32
CA SER A 63 -12.42 -2.40 9.15
C SER A 63 -12.72 -3.46 10.22
N ASN A 64 -12.20 -4.67 10.06
CA ASN A 64 -12.49 -5.82 10.93
C ASN A 64 -11.30 -6.20 11.83
N THR A 65 -10.36 -5.29 12.05
CA THR A 65 -9.21 -5.51 12.94
C THR A 65 -8.73 -4.16 13.51
N ASP A 66 -8.23 -4.19 14.73
CA ASP A 66 -7.56 -3.06 15.37
C ASP A 66 -6.02 -3.24 15.37
N SER A 67 -5.49 -4.24 14.64
CA SER A 67 -4.05 -4.49 14.57
C SER A 67 -3.43 -4.02 13.26
N ALA A 68 -2.55 -3.02 13.36
CA ALA A 68 -1.65 -2.58 12.30
C ALA A 68 -0.84 -3.75 11.74
N LYS A 69 -0.32 -4.65 12.59
CA LYS A 69 0.44 -5.83 12.13
C LYS A 69 -0.39 -6.71 11.21
N GLU A 70 -1.65 -6.91 11.54
CA GLU A 70 -2.57 -7.68 10.72
C GLU A 70 -2.89 -6.96 9.40
N ILE A 71 -3.17 -5.65 9.43
CA ILE A 71 -3.41 -4.85 8.22
C ILE A 71 -2.19 -4.92 7.28
N ILE A 72 -0.98 -4.78 7.80
CA ILE A 72 0.26 -4.92 7.03
C ILE A 72 0.35 -6.32 6.40
N GLY A 73 0.05 -7.37 7.16
CA GLY A 73 0.03 -8.75 6.66
C GLY A 73 -0.98 -8.94 5.52
N ARG A 74 -2.20 -8.42 5.70
CA ARG A 74 -3.27 -8.46 4.69
C ARG A 74 -2.88 -7.72 3.41
N LEU A 75 -2.25 -6.55 3.51
CA LEU A 75 -1.75 -5.79 2.36
C LEU A 75 -0.58 -6.49 1.66
N CYS A 76 0.32 -7.14 2.40
CA CYS A 76 1.43 -7.93 1.84
C CYS A 76 0.97 -9.13 1.01
N ALA A 77 -0.23 -9.66 1.26
CA ALA A 77 -0.78 -10.78 0.49
C ALA A 77 -1.09 -10.40 -0.97
N PHE A 78 -1.19 -9.10 -1.28
CA PHE A 78 -1.41 -8.64 -2.64
C PHE A 78 -0.14 -8.74 -3.48
N LYS A 79 -0.25 -9.37 -4.65
CA LYS A 79 0.87 -9.48 -5.59
C LYS A 79 1.39 -8.10 -6.00
N GLY A 80 2.69 -7.87 -5.79
CA GLY A 80 3.35 -6.60 -6.11
C GLY A 80 3.40 -5.58 -4.96
N ILE A 81 2.84 -5.92 -3.79
CA ILE A 81 2.97 -5.16 -2.55
C ILE A 81 4.08 -5.78 -1.70
N SER A 82 5.12 -4.99 -1.41
CA SER A 82 6.19 -5.37 -0.48
C SER A 82 5.85 -4.96 0.94
N SER A 83 6.57 -5.50 1.93
CA SER A 83 6.47 -5.09 3.33
C SER A 83 6.54 -3.56 3.51
N LYS A 84 7.47 -2.91 2.81
CA LYS A 84 7.59 -1.44 2.81
C LYS A 84 6.32 -0.74 2.31
N LYS A 85 5.70 -1.23 1.23
CA LYS A 85 4.45 -0.64 0.69
C LYS A 85 3.25 -0.91 1.59
N ALA A 86 3.19 -2.09 2.21
CA ALA A 86 2.13 -2.44 3.14
C ALA A 86 2.20 -1.61 4.42
N ALA A 87 3.40 -1.42 4.99
CA ALA A 87 3.63 -0.53 6.12
C ALA A 87 3.22 0.91 5.79
N LEU A 88 3.68 1.44 4.64
CA LEU A 88 3.27 2.77 4.17
C LEU A 88 1.75 2.88 3.95
N GLY A 89 1.11 1.86 3.39
CA GLY A 89 -0.35 1.84 3.23
C GLY A 89 -1.08 1.91 4.57
N THR A 90 -0.60 1.16 5.57
CA THR A 90 -1.16 1.15 6.92
C THR A 90 -0.96 2.49 7.62
N MET A 91 0.22 3.09 7.50
CA MET A 91 0.52 4.44 7.96
C MET A 91 -0.48 5.47 7.40
N LEU A 92 -0.74 5.44 6.09
CA LEU A 92 -1.69 6.36 5.45
C LEU A 92 -3.13 6.14 5.93
N LEU A 93 -3.52 4.89 6.23
CA LEU A 93 -4.84 4.61 6.81
C LEU A 93 -5.00 5.26 8.19
N VAL A 94 -4.00 5.14 9.05
CA VAL A 94 -4.02 5.77 10.38
C VAL A 94 -3.99 7.29 10.27
N ARG A 95 -2.99 7.83 9.56
CA ARG A 95 -2.71 9.28 9.48
C ARG A 95 -3.76 10.05 8.67
N ASP A 96 -4.10 9.57 7.48
CA ASP A 96 -4.92 10.35 6.52
C ASP A 96 -6.39 9.92 6.50
N LYS A 97 -6.70 8.71 6.99
CA LYS A 97 -8.07 8.17 7.03
C LYS A 97 -8.62 8.00 8.45
N GLY A 98 -7.81 8.25 9.49
CA GLY A 98 -8.25 8.16 10.88
C GLY A 98 -8.62 6.74 11.31
N VAL A 99 -8.07 5.71 10.65
CA VAL A 99 -8.29 4.31 11.04
C VAL A 99 -7.58 4.07 12.37
N TYR A 100 -8.34 3.64 13.37
CA TYR A 100 -7.78 3.29 14.68
C TYR A 100 -7.07 1.93 14.63
N VAL A 101 -5.89 1.87 15.25
CA VAL A 101 -5.13 0.64 15.51
C VAL A 101 -4.50 0.72 16.90
N LYS A 102 -4.48 -0.38 17.65
CA LYS A 102 -3.96 -0.43 19.03
C LYS A 102 -2.43 -0.47 19.11
N ASP A 103 -1.80 -0.97 18.06
CA ASP A 103 -0.36 -1.20 17.92
C ASP A 103 0.28 -0.16 16.98
N ALA A 104 -0.23 1.09 16.95
CA ALA A 104 0.27 2.17 16.10
C ALA A 104 1.79 2.40 16.22
N HIS A 105 2.37 2.14 17.40
CA HIS A 105 3.80 2.25 17.70
C HIS A 105 4.70 1.34 16.83
N ILE A 106 4.15 0.32 16.17
CA ILE A 106 4.92 -0.54 15.25
C ILE A 106 5.02 0.04 13.83
N ILE A 107 4.23 1.07 13.53
CA ILE A 107 4.21 1.72 12.21
C ILE A 107 5.41 2.67 12.16
N ASP A 108 6.44 2.20 11.45
CA ASP A 108 7.70 2.91 11.29
C ASP A 108 7.67 3.90 10.13
N ILE A 109 8.38 5.01 10.32
CA ILE A 109 8.63 6.01 9.27
C ILE A 109 9.13 5.35 7.98
N ALA A 110 8.63 5.83 6.84
CA ALA A 110 9.08 5.32 5.56
C ALA A 110 10.57 5.63 5.34
N TYR A 111 11.40 4.59 5.30
CA TYR A 111 12.82 4.73 4.98
C TYR A 111 13.04 4.98 3.47
N ASP A 112 12.74 6.19 3.01
CA ASP A 112 12.90 6.64 1.62
C ASP A 112 13.98 7.72 1.44
N ILE A 113 14.31 8.06 0.19
CA ILE A 113 15.40 8.97 -0.15
C ILE A 113 15.26 10.36 0.49
N HIS A 114 14.04 10.86 0.70
CA HIS A 114 13.81 12.15 1.33
C HIS A 114 13.93 12.07 2.85
N VAL A 115 13.36 11.06 3.49
CA VAL A 115 13.51 10.82 4.93
C VAL A 115 15.00 10.66 5.29
N ARG A 116 15.70 9.77 4.58
CA ARG A 116 17.16 9.53 4.72
C ARG A 116 17.96 10.83 4.60
N ARG A 117 17.68 11.60 3.54
CA ARG A 117 18.38 12.86 3.26
C ARG A 117 18.12 13.92 4.34
N VAL A 118 16.88 14.04 4.83
CA VAL A 118 16.54 15.02 5.87
C VAL A 118 17.20 14.63 7.19
N PHE A 119 17.03 13.38 7.64
CA PHE A 119 17.56 12.90 8.92
C PHE A 119 19.07 13.13 9.03
N LEU A 120 19.83 12.86 7.96
CA LEU A 120 21.26 13.17 7.91
C LEU A 120 21.55 14.66 7.94
N ARG A 121 20.87 15.45 7.09
CA ARG A 121 21.18 16.88 6.91
C ARG A 121 20.92 17.71 8.15
N ILE A 122 19.91 17.36 8.94
CA ILE A 122 19.59 18.08 10.17
C ILE A 122 20.27 17.48 11.41
N GLY A 123 21.10 16.44 11.22
CA GLY A 123 21.88 15.83 12.30
C GLY A 123 21.09 14.90 13.23
N LEU A 124 19.91 14.41 12.81
CA LEU A 124 19.13 13.43 13.59
C LEU A 124 19.83 12.07 13.64
N VAL A 125 20.52 11.68 12.58
CA VAL A 125 21.32 10.43 12.51
C VAL A 125 22.72 10.72 12.00
N LYS A 126 23.69 9.90 12.44
CA LYS A 126 25.08 9.98 11.97
C LYS A 126 25.33 9.14 10.71
N SER A 127 24.49 8.11 10.49
CA SER A 127 24.64 7.18 9.37
C SER A 127 23.30 6.91 8.70
N ASP A 128 23.36 6.74 7.37
CA ASP A 128 22.20 6.49 6.53
C ASP A 128 21.82 5.00 6.56
N THR A 129 21.28 4.56 7.69
CA THR A 129 20.84 3.18 7.90
C THR A 129 19.37 3.11 8.31
N LEU A 130 18.70 2.02 7.94
CA LEU A 130 17.30 1.78 8.30
C LEU A 130 17.11 1.85 9.81
N GLU A 131 17.98 1.16 10.55
CA GLU A 131 17.97 1.05 12.01
C GLU A 131 18.08 2.40 12.70
N GLN A 132 19.09 3.22 12.38
CA GLN A 132 19.25 4.53 13.04
C GLN A 132 18.07 5.47 12.75
N VAL A 133 17.56 5.45 11.52
CA VAL A 133 16.43 6.31 11.14
C VAL A 133 15.15 5.90 11.88
N THR A 134 14.85 4.60 11.96
CA THR A 134 13.63 4.13 12.65
C THR A 134 13.75 4.26 14.17
N GLU A 135 14.93 4.03 14.75
CA GLU A 135 15.16 4.24 16.19
C GLU A 135 14.99 5.71 16.58
N VAL A 136 15.59 6.64 15.83
CA VAL A 136 15.43 8.07 16.12
C VAL A 136 13.99 8.53 15.91
N ALA A 137 13.29 8.01 14.91
CA ALA A 137 11.86 8.29 14.72
C ALA A 137 11.02 7.82 15.93
N LYS A 138 11.29 6.62 16.45
CA LYS A 138 10.65 6.09 17.68
C LYS A 138 10.92 6.96 18.90
N LEU A 139 12.12 7.52 19.02
CA LEU A 139 12.44 8.43 20.12
C LEU A 139 11.70 9.78 20.02
N ILE A 140 11.51 10.29 18.80
CA ILE A 140 10.82 11.57 18.57
C ILE A 140 9.31 11.42 18.77
N TYR A 141 8.72 10.32 18.31
CA TYR A 141 7.27 10.08 18.45
C TYR A 141 6.97 8.59 18.74
N PRO A 142 7.04 8.17 20.03
CA PRO A 142 6.94 6.75 20.40
C PRO A 142 5.62 6.08 20.05
N ASP A 143 4.50 6.81 20.13
CA ASP A 143 3.16 6.25 19.94
C ASP A 143 2.83 6.00 18.46
N PHE A 144 3.47 6.73 17.54
CA PHE A 144 3.29 6.59 16.10
C PHE A 144 4.55 7.11 15.34
N PRO A 145 5.64 6.32 15.29
CA PRO A 145 6.95 6.77 14.80
C PRO A 145 6.98 7.34 13.38
N GLY A 146 6.06 6.92 12.51
CA GLY A 146 5.87 7.59 11.23
C GLY A 146 4.86 6.95 10.33
#